data_AF-D2W564-F1
#
_entry.id   AF-D2W564-F1
#
_cell.length_a   1.000
_cell.length_b   1.000
_cell.length_c   1.000
_cell.angle_alpha   90.00
_cell.angle_beta   90.00
_cell.angle_gamma   90.00
#
_symmetry.space_group_name_H-M   'P 1'
#
loop_
_entity.id
_entity.type
_entity.pdbx_description
1 polymer ?
#
loop_
_entity_poly.entity_id
_entity_poly.type
_entity_poly.pdbx_seq_one_letter_code
_entity_poly.pdbx_strand_id
1 'polypeptide(L)'
;MPDFTTTTETDRMIGAVVLMAAMKNYFDYMFSLCCNLPNVTLLGEVEDWVSIRERANRLLEFDTKENCMKKWSKLLFPVLDKFVESIKGNPDKEWWNRVAHHCGGGSGPSYLSGWITSFCVFSDKGHWVGDQKSVNIWGETTTMEWPIIDQDVIPRGYVSVPIVVDDNGTIYDTEMFAGHMSTELLEDGKTLKPRADWALFVAKKI
;
A
#
# COMPACT_ATOMS: atom_id res chain seq x y z
N MET A 1 5.72 29.44 5.35
CA MET A 1 5.79 28.48 6.47
C MET A 1 5.45 29.22 7.75
N PRO A 2 4.61 28.68 8.64
CA PRO A 2 4.29 29.31 9.93
C PRO A 2 5.55 29.40 10.79
N ASP A 3 5.78 30.56 11.42
CA ASP A 3 6.99 30.84 12.21
C ASP A 3 6.67 31.71 13.44
N PHE A 4 5.68 31.29 14.22
CA PHE A 4 5.29 31.96 15.46
C PHE A 4 6.04 31.35 16.65
N THR A 5 6.08 32.08 17.77
CA THR A 5 6.80 31.68 18.99
C THR A 5 6.27 30.39 19.64
N THR A 6 5.05 29.96 19.27
CA THR A 6 4.42 28.72 19.73
C THR A 6 4.38 27.63 18.67
N THR A 7 4.98 27.85 17.49
CA THR A 7 4.96 26.88 16.39
C THR A 7 5.81 25.66 16.73
N THR A 8 5.21 24.47 16.69
CA THR A 8 5.89 23.18 16.84
C THR A 8 6.43 22.67 15.50
N GLU A 9 7.27 21.64 15.51
CA GLU A 9 7.71 20.97 14.28
C GLU A 9 6.53 20.39 13.49
N THR A 10 5.52 19.87 14.20
CA THR A 10 4.26 19.40 13.61
C THR A 10 3.51 20.52 12.91
N ASP A 11 3.41 21.71 13.52
CA ASP A 11 2.72 22.86 12.90
C ASP A 11 3.42 23.34 11.63
N ARG A 12 4.77 23.29 11.60
CA ARG A 12 5.55 23.57 10.38
C ARG A 12 5.25 22.53 9.31
N MET A 13 5.29 21.24 9.65
CA MET A 13 4.99 20.15 8.71
C MET A 13 3.56 20.25 8.16
N ILE A 14 2.56 20.49 9.01
CA ILE A 14 1.18 20.73 8.59
C ILE A 14 1.10 21.94 7.66
N GLY A 15 1.77 23.06 7.99
CA GLY A 15 1.82 24.24 7.14
C GLY A 15 2.43 23.98 5.75
N ALA A 16 3.47 23.14 5.67
CA ALA A 16 4.07 22.71 4.41
C ALA A 16 3.10 21.82 3.60
N VAL A 17 2.48 20.83 4.23
CA VAL A 17 1.53 19.92 3.59
C VAL A 17 0.29 20.67 3.08
N VAL A 18 -0.22 21.66 3.82
CA VAL A 18 -1.34 22.51 3.39
C VAL A 18 -0.97 23.30 2.13
N LEU A 19 0.24 23.85 2.06
CA LEU A 19 0.73 24.54 0.86
C LEU A 19 0.87 23.57 -0.32
N MET A 20 1.44 22.39 -0.09
CA MET A 20 1.55 21.34 -1.11
C MET A 20 0.16 20.93 -1.63
N ALA A 21 -0.82 20.77 -0.74
CA ALA A 21 -2.19 20.42 -1.07
C ALA A 21 -2.88 21.50 -1.91
N ALA A 22 -2.61 22.79 -1.66
CA ALA A 22 -3.14 23.89 -2.47
C ALA A 22 -2.55 23.90 -3.90
N MET A 23 -1.31 23.43 -4.05
CA MET A 23 -0.57 23.40 -5.31
C MET A 23 -0.60 22.03 -6.00
N LYS A 24 -1.33 21.05 -5.46
CA LYS A 24 -1.32 19.64 -5.91
C LYS A 24 -1.78 19.43 -7.37
N ASN A 25 -2.57 20.34 -7.92
CA ASN A 25 -3.01 20.25 -9.32
C ASN A 25 -1.96 20.81 -10.30
N TYR A 26 -0.87 21.38 -9.79
CA TYR A 26 0.18 22.02 -10.57
C TYR A 26 1.55 21.33 -10.48
N PHE A 27 1.77 20.51 -9.43
CA PHE A 27 3.05 19.85 -9.19
C PHE A 27 2.83 18.41 -8.68
N ASP A 28 3.59 17.49 -9.25
CA ASP A 28 3.74 16.14 -8.73
C ASP A 28 4.83 16.12 -7.65
N TYR A 29 4.48 15.68 -6.44
CA TYR A 29 5.41 15.60 -5.31
C TYR A 29 5.93 14.17 -5.18
N MET A 30 7.14 13.91 -5.67
CA MET A 30 7.80 12.61 -5.57
C MET A 30 9.05 12.70 -4.69
N PHE A 31 9.12 11.84 -3.67
CA PHE A 31 10.32 11.66 -2.86
C PHE A 31 11.06 10.40 -3.35
N SER A 32 12.27 10.57 -3.86
CA SER A 32 13.12 9.45 -4.28
C SER A 32 13.96 8.98 -3.09
N LEU A 33 13.59 7.84 -2.51
CA LEU A 33 14.38 7.16 -1.48
C LEU A 33 15.24 6.08 -2.15
N CYS A 34 16.56 6.16 -2.02
CA CYS A 34 17.47 5.12 -2.51
C CYS A 34 17.23 3.81 -1.73
N CYS A 35 16.95 2.74 -2.46
CA CYS A 35 16.42 1.49 -1.92
C CYS A 35 17.50 0.67 -1.21
N ASN A 36 17.50 0.68 0.13
CA ASN A 36 18.05 -0.43 0.90
C ASN A 36 17.27 -0.55 2.22
N LEU A 37 16.90 -1.78 2.60
CA LEU A 37 16.21 -2.02 3.86
C LEU A 37 17.26 -2.24 4.97
N PRO A 38 17.43 -1.31 5.93
CA PRO A 38 18.43 -1.47 6.98
C PRO A 38 18.06 -2.61 7.95
N ASN A 39 16.77 -2.77 8.23
CA ASN A 39 16.22 -3.85 9.04
C ASN A 39 14.73 -4.01 8.72
N VAL A 40 14.21 -5.23 8.83
CA VAL A 40 12.78 -5.52 8.84
C VAL A 40 12.46 -6.32 10.09
N THR A 41 11.49 -5.86 10.86
CA THR A 41 10.96 -6.59 12.02
C THR A 41 9.56 -7.10 11.69
N LEU A 42 9.40 -8.42 11.70
CA LEU A 42 8.09 -9.06 11.61
C LEU A 42 7.53 -9.22 13.03
N LEU A 43 6.31 -8.76 13.25
CA LEU A 43 5.59 -8.91 14.52
C LEU A 43 4.68 -10.14 14.47
N GLY A 44 4.26 -10.62 15.65
CA GLY A 44 3.42 -11.81 15.81
C GLY A 44 4.23 -13.10 15.91
N GLU A 45 3.52 -14.21 16.13
CA GLU A 45 4.11 -15.54 16.28
C GLU A 45 4.12 -16.29 14.94
N VAL A 46 4.91 -17.37 14.85
CA VAL A 46 5.00 -18.19 13.62
C VAL A 46 3.62 -18.71 13.21
N GLU A 47 2.80 -19.11 14.18
CA GLU A 47 1.44 -19.61 13.99
C GLU A 47 0.51 -18.57 13.34
N ASP A 48 0.69 -17.29 13.65
CA ASP A 48 -0.10 -16.21 13.05
C ASP A 48 0.18 -16.12 11.55
N TRP A 49 1.46 -16.15 11.16
CA TRP A 49 1.87 -16.08 9.75
C TRP A 49 1.46 -17.33 8.96
N VAL A 50 1.52 -18.51 9.58
CA VAL A 50 0.99 -19.75 8.99
C VAL A 50 -0.52 -19.62 8.80
N SER A 51 -1.26 -19.13 9.79
CA SER A 51 -2.70 -18.93 9.69
C SER A 51 -3.08 -17.93 8.59
N ILE A 52 -2.33 -16.83 8.44
CA ILE A 52 -2.52 -15.87 7.35
C ILE A 52 -2.33 -16.56 6.00
N ARG A 53 -1.26 -17.34 5.83
CA ARG A 53 -0.97 -18.08 4.60
C ARG A 53 -2.07 -19.09 4.25
N GLU A 54 -2.59 -19.79 5.25
CA GLU A 54 -3.69 -20.74 5.09
C GLU A 54 -5.01 -20.04 4.73
N ARG A 55 -5.35 -18.96 5.41
CA ARG A 55 -6.55 -18.15 5.12
C ARG A 55 -6.50 -17.55 3.72
N ALA A 56 -5.32 -17.19 3.22
CA ALA A 56 -5.14 -16.74 1.86
C ALA A 56 -5.55 -17.81 0.82
N ASN A 57 -5.52 -19.11 1.15
CA ASN A 57 -6.04 -20.15 0.25
C ASN A 57 -7.55 -20.02 0.00
N ARG A 58 -8.30 -19.51 0.98
CA ARG A 58 -9.75 -19.30 0.85
C ARG A 58 -10.11 -18.25 -0.20
N LEU A 59 -9.16 -17.38 -0.61
CA LEU A 59 -9.37 -16.45 -1.73
C LEU A 59 -9.77 -17.19 -3.02
N LEU A 60 -9.31 -18.44 -3.19
CA LEU A 60 -9.67 -19.28 -4.33
C LEU A 60 -11.15 -19.67 -4.36
N GLU A 61 -11.85 -19.63 -3.21
CA GLU A 61 -13.30 -19.88 -3.12
C GLU A 61 -14.11 -18.76 -3.80
N PHE A 62 -13.54 -17.56 -3.89
CA PHE A 62 -14.18 -16.36 -4.46
C PHE A 62 -13.75 -16.09 -5.91
N ASP A 63 -13.13 -17.06 -6.58
CA ASP A 63 -12.63 -16.88 -7.92
C ASP A 63 -13.78 -16.67 -8.92
N THR A 64 -13.63 -15.66 -9.79
CA THR A 64 -14.65 -15.31 -10.79
C THR A 64 -14.35 -16.01 -12.13
N LYS A 65 -15.20 -15.79 -13.14
CA LYS A 65 -15.01 -16.36 -14.50
C LYS A 65 -13.66 -15.98 -15.12
N GLU A 66 -13.08 -14.86 -14.69
CA GLU A 66 -11.80 -14.33 -15.19
C GLU A 66 -10.58 -14.99 -14.53
N ASN A 67 -10.80 -15.88 -13.56
CA ASN A 67 -9.77 -16.60 -12.79
C ASN A 67 -8.76 -15.67 -12.10
N CYS A 68 -9.17 -14.47 -11.73
CA CYS A 68 -8.30 -13.46 -11.11
C CYS A 68 -7.72 -13.92 -9.78
N MET A 69 -8.47 -14.66 -8.95
CA MET A 69 -7.98 -15.13 -7.65
C MET A 69 -6.94 -16.24 -7.84
N LYS A 70 -7.10 -17.10 -8.84
CA LYS A 70 -6.07 -18.10 -9.21
C LYS A 70 -4.82 -17.46 -9.79
N LYS A 71 -4.93 -16.35 -10.52
CA LYS A 71 -3.76 -15.58 -10.97
C LYS A 71 -3.08 -14.90 -9.79
N TRP A 72 -3.85 -14.28 -8.91
CA TRP A 72 -3.35 -13.60 -7.73
C TRP A 72 -2.63 -14.54 -6.78
N SER A 73 -3.19 -15.71 -6.52
CA SER A 73 -2.58 -16.70 -5.62
C SER A 73 -1.18 -17.12 -6.05
N LYS A 74 -0.93 -17.24 -7.36
CA LYS A 74 0.40 -17.54 -7.91
C LYS A 74 1.42 -16.44 -7.62
N LEU A 75 0.98 -15.21 -7.38
CA LEU A 75 1.84 -14.08 -7.00
C LEU A 75 1.93 -13.95 -5.47
N LEU A 76 0.79 -14.04 -4.78
CA LEU A 76 0.69 -13.78 -3.34
C LEU A 76 1.29 -14.91 -2.50
N PHE A 77 1.07 -16.18 -2.88
CA PHE A 77 1.47 -17.32 -2.05
C PHE A 77 2.99 -17.42 -1.87
N PRO A 78 3.83 -17.30 -2.92
CA PRO A 78 5.28 -17.29 -2.75
C PRO A 78 5.78 -16.18 -1.82
N VAL A 79 5.09 -15.02 -1.82
CA VAL A 79 5.41 -13.91 -0.92
C VAL A 79 5.09 -14.31 0.52
N LEU A 80 3.88 -14.78 0.80
CA LEU A 80 3.47 -15.21 2.13
C LEU A 80 4.34 -16.37 2.66
N ASP A 81 4.74 -17.31 1.80
CA ASP A 81 5.66 -18.38 2.18
C ASP A 81 7.02 -17.84 2.61
N LYS A 82 7.54 -16.78 1.95
CA LYS A 82 8.77 -16.10 2.37
C LYS A 82 8.62 -15.33 3.68
N PHE A 83 7.44 -14.80 3.99
CA PHE A 83 7.15 -14.23 5.31
C PHE A 83 7.21 -15.30 6.40
N VAL A 84 6.58 -16.46 6.17
CA VAL A 84 6.60 -17.61 7.10
C VAL A 84 8.04 -18.11 7.34
N GLU A 85 8.85 -18.23 6.28
CA GLU A 85 10.25 -18.64 6.45
C GLU A 85 11.09 -17.59 7.18
N SER A 86 10.81 -16.31 6.97
CA SER A 86 11.51 -15.22 7.65
C SER A 86 11.23 -15.20 9.15
N ILE A 87 9.96 -15.37 9.57
CA ILE A 87 9.60 -15.40 11.00
C ILE A 87 10.12 -16.67 11.70
N LYS A 88 10.26 -17.79 10.98
CA LYS A 88 10.90 -19.02 11.48
C LYS A 88 12.41 -18.90 11.69
N GLY A 89 13.01 -17.75 11.36
CA GLY A 89 14.45 -17.50 11.51
C GLY A 89 15.28 -17.81 10.26
N ASN A 90 14.66 -18.05 9.10
CA ASN A 90 15.35 -18.29 7.83
C ASN A 90 15.13 -17.15 6.80
N PRO A 91 15.47 -15.88 7.10
CA PRO A 91 15.22 -14.77 6.19
C PRO A 91 16.15 -14.80 4.97
N ASP A 92 15.56 -14.68 3.79
CA ASP A 92 16.28 -14.53 2.52
C ASP A 92 16.55 -13.04 2.25
N LYS A 93 17.76 -12.58 2.57
CA LYS A 93 18.15 -11.17 2.46
C LYS A 93 18.10 -10.63 1.03
N GLU A 94 18.49 -11.44 0.05
CA GLU A 94 18.45 -11.04 -1.36
C GLU A 94 17.01 -10.89 -1.85
N TRP A 95 16.12 -11.77 -1.41
CA TRP A 95 14.69 -11.64 -1.68
C TRP A 95 14.07 -10.41 -0.98
N TRP A 96 14.42 -10.16 0.28
CA TRP A 96 13.97 -8.96 1.00
C TRP A 96 14.47 -7.68 0.34
N ASN A 97 15.67 -7.64 -0.24
CA ASN A 97 16.13 -6.45 -0.96
C ASN A 97 15.43 -6.22 -2.32
N ARG A 98 14.54 -7.12 -2.75
CA ARG A 98 13.75 -7.02 -3.98
C ARG A 98 12.26 -6.67 -3.74
N VAL A 99 11.95 -6.02 -2.62
CA VAL A 99 10.57 -5.57 -2.28
C VAL A 99 9.97 -4.72 -3.39
N ALA A 100 10.68 -3.66 -3.74
CA ALA A 100 10.20 -2.62 -4.64
C ALA A 100 11.31 -2.28 -5.63
N HIS A 101 10.92 -2.15 -6.90
CA HIS A 101 11.79 -1.70 -7.96
C HIS A 101 11.06 -0.61 -8.75
N HIS A 102 11.55 0.61 -8.65
CA HIS A 102 10.99 1.76 -9.34
C HIS A 102 11.50 1.81 -10.79
N CYS A 103 10.59 1.92 -11.76
CA CYS A 103 10.92 2.10 -13.17
C CYS A 103 10.30 3.40 -13.68
N GLY A 104 11.12 4.42 -13.94
CA GLY A 104 10.65 5.71 -14.41
C GLY A 104 11.79 6.72 -14.43
N GLY A 105 11.75 7.72 -15.30
CA GLY A 105 12.91 8.61 -15.47
C GLY A 105 12.70 9.84 -16.35
N GLY A 106 11.51 10.44 -16.35
CA GLY A 106 11.24 11.66 -17.12
C GLY A 106 9.80 12.14 -16.96
N SER A 107 9.23 12.75 -18.00
CA SER A 107 7.83 13.24 -18.02
C SER A 107 6.79 12.16 -18.38
N GLY A 108 7.20 10.89 -18.49
CA GLY A 108 6.32 9.76 -18.79
C GLY A 108 5.87 8.99 -17.53
N PRO A 109 5.05 7.94 -17.67
CA PRO A 109 4.52 7.18 -16.56
C PRO A 109 5.64 6.59 -15.69
N SER A 110 5.41 6.58 -14.38
CA SER A 110 6.29 5.91 -13.42
C SER A 110 5.65 4.60 -12.98
N TYR A 111 6.43 3.53 -13.04
CA TYR A 111 5.97 2.20 -12.71
C TYR A 111 6.65 1.67 -11.45
N LEU A 112 5.96 0.78 -10.76
CA LEU A 112 6.44 0.01 -9.62
C LEU A 112 6.47 -1.47 -9.99
N SER A 113 7.57 -2.14 -9.67
CA SER A 113 7.70 -3.61 -9.69
C SER A 113 8.34 -4.09 -8.38
N GLY A 114 8.75 -5.36 -8.33
CA GLY A 114 9.15 -6.04 -7.10
C GLY A 114 7.99 -6.81 -6.46
N TRP A 115 8.28 -7.66 -5.48
CA TRP A 115 7.25 -8.55 -4.92
C TRP A 115 6.13 -7.80 -4.20
N ILE A 116 6.33 -6.53 -3.83
CA ILE A 116 5.29 -5.67 -3.25
C ILE A 116 4.09 -5.49 -4.18
N THR A 117 4.29 -5.58 -5.50
CA THR A 117 3.19 -5.42 -6.46
C THR A 117 2.18 -6.55 -6.43
N SER A 118 2.51 -7.68 -5.79
CA SER A 118 1.53 -8.74 -5.49
C SER A 118 0.35 -8.23 -4.65
N PHE A 119 0.51 -7.14 -3.90
CA PHE A 119 -0.56 -6.49 -3.13
C PHE A 119 -1.30 -5.39 -3.91
N CYS A 120 -0.88 -5.09 -5.14
CA CYS A 120 -1.40 -3.98 -5.97
C CYS A 120 -1.97 -4.47 -7.31
N VAL A 121 -2.41 -5.74 -7.40
CA VAL A 121 -2.86 -6.36 -8.66
C VAL A 121 -4.31 -6.03 -9.03
N PHE A 122 -5.02 -5.26 -8.19
CA PHE A 122 -6.36 -4.76 -8.43
C PHE A 122 -6.36 -3.24 -8.36
N SER A 123 -7.02 -2.58 -9.31
CA SER A 123 -7.24 -1.13 -9.27
C SER A 123 -8.23 -0.74 -8.17
N ASP A 124 -8.39 0.56 -7.94
CA ASP A 124 -9.43 1.16 -7.08
C ASP A 124 -10.87 0.69 -7.42
N LYS A 125 -11.13 0.36 -8.68
CA LYS A 125 -12.40 -0.19 -9.19
C LYS A 125 -12.48 -1.72 -9.12
N GLY A 126 -11.45 -2.39 -8.60
CA GLY A 126 -11.36 -3.84 -8.53
C GLY A 126 -11.01 -4.53 -9.86
N HIS A 127 -10.51 -3.79 -10.86
CA HIS A 127 -10.09 -4.38 -12.12
C HIS A 127 -8.70 -5.01 -12.00
N TRP A 128 -8.52 -6.18 -12.61
CA TRP A 128 -7.23 -6.87 -12.64
C TRP A 128 -6.18 -6.10 -13.46
N VAL A 129 -5.02 -5.85 -12.86
CA VAL A 129 -3.86 -5.17 -13.49
C VAL A 129 -2.55 -5.95 -13.35
N GLY A 130 -2.59 -7.19 -12.84
CA GLY A 130 -1.41 -8.00 -12.53
C GLY A 130 -0.76 -8.75 -13.70
N ASP A 131 -1.24 -8.60 -14.94
CA ASP A 131 -0.73 -9.34 -16.10
C ASP A 131 0.51 -8.67 -16.75
N GLN A 132 0.72 -7.37 -16.55
CA GLN A 132 1.82 -6.63 -17.18
C GLN A 132 3.15 -6.95 -16.48
N LYS A 133 4.10 -7.52 -17.22
CA LYS A 133 5.47 -7.80 -16.74
C LYS A 133 6.58 -7.19 -17.59
N SER A 134 6.22 -6.55 -18.69
CA SER A 134 7.16 -5.91 -19.60
C SER A 134 6.69 -4.52 -19.93
N VAL A 135 7.62 -3.59 -20.00
CA VAL A 135 7.37 -2.19 -20.35
C VAL A 135 8.48 -1.71 -21.27
N ASN A 136 8.13 -0.86 -22.25
CA ASN A 136 9.12 -0.19 -23.07
C ASN A 136 9.45 1.17 -22.46
N ILE A 137 10.70 1.35 -22.06
CA ILE A 137 11.20 2.58 -21.46
C ILE A 137 12.35 3.06 -22.35
N TRP A 138 12.21 4.27 -22.92
CA TRP A 138 13.20 4.87 -23.82
C TRP A 138 13.59 4.01 -25.04
N GLY A 139 12.66 3.18 -25.56
CA GLY A 139 12.92 2.30 -26.70
C GLY A 139 13.44 0.91 -26.30
N GLU A 140 13.79 0.68 -25.04
CA GLU A 140 14.22 -0.61 -24.52
C GLU A 140 13.09 -1.33 -23.79
N THR A 141 12.86 -2.59 -24.12
CA THR A 141 11.86 -3.42 -23.41
C THR A 141 12.51 -4.05 -22.19
N THR A 142 12.09 -3.62 -21.01
CA THR A 142 12.48 -4.24 -19.74
C THR A 142 11.39 -5.22 -19.30
N THR A 143 11.80 -6.44 -18.94
CA THR A 143 10.90 -7.47 -18.40
C THR A 143 11.30 -7.79 -16.97
N MET A 144 10.31 -7.82 -16.07
CA MET A 144 10.50 -8.06 -14.64
C MET A 144 9.90 -9.40 -14.21
N GLU A 145 10.39 -9.94 -13.10
CA GLU A 145 9.86 -11.16 -12.48
C GLU A 145 8.42 -10.95 -11.97
N TRP A 146 8.18 -9.78 -11.36
CA TRP A 146 6.94 -9.36 -10.72
C TRP A 146 6.13 -8.42 -11.61
N PRO A 147 4.81 -8.31 -11.41
CA PRO A 147 3.99 -7.34 -12.14
C PRO A 147 4.57 -5.94 -12.09
N ILE A 148 4.44 -5.22 -13.20
CA ILE A 148 4.77 -3.82 -13.38
C ILE A 148 3.46 -3.05 -13.32
N ILE A 149 3.27 -2.31 -12.24
CA ILE A 149 2.05 -1.57 -11.95
C ILE A 149 2.32 -0.08 -12.15
N ASP A 150 1.45 0.59 -12.90
CA ASP A 150 1.46 2.05 -13.00
C ASP A 150 1.16 2.66 -11.62
N GLN A 151 1.98 3.60 -11.17
CA GLN A 151 1.83 4.22 -9.86
C GLN A 151 0.49 4.93 -9.69
N ASP A 152 -0.10 5.42 -10.79
CA ASP A 152 -1.42 6.08 -10.78
C ASP A 152 -2.58 5.12 -10.51
N VAL A 153 -2.34 3.80 -10.62
CA VAL A 153 -3.35 2.75 -10.45
C VAL A 153 -3.17 2.00 -9.12
N ILE A 154 -2.14 2.32 -8.34
CA ILE A 154 -1.92 1.70 -7.02
C ILE A 154 -3.13 2.00 -6.11
N PRO A 155 -3.82 0.95 -5.61
CA PRO A 155 -5.00 1.14 -4.79
C PRO A 155 -4.63 1.73 -3.43
N ARG A 156 -5.61 2.35 -2.78
CA ARG A 156 -5.45 2.85 -1.42
C ARG A 156 -5.35 1.68 -0.44
N GLY A 157 -4.55 1.84 0.62
CA GLY A 157 -4.38 0.84 1.67
C GLY A 157 -5.57 0.68 2.64
N TYR A 158 -6.69 1.35 2.35
CA TYR A 158 -7.91 1.34 3.16
C TYR A 158 -9.14 1.15 2.27
N VAL A 159 -10.22 0.69 2.88
CA VAL A 159 -11.54 0.55 2.27
C VAL A 159 -12.54 1.47 2.97
N SER A 160 -13.64 1.78 2.30
CA SER A 160 -14.80 2.44 2.92
C SER A 160 -16.10 1.69 2.65
N VAL A 161 -17.07 1.84 3.56
CA VAL A 161 -18.39 1.24 3.45
C VAL A 161 -19.44 2.24 3.97
N PRO A 162 -20.54 2.47 3.22
CA PRO A 162 -21.64 3.27 3.72
C PRO A 162 -22.40 2.53 4.81
N ILE A 163 -22.68 3.20 5.93
CA ILE A 163 -23.40 2.67 7.08
C ILE A 163 -24.51 3.63 7.46
N VAL A 164 -25.70 3.12 7.74
CA VAL A 164 -26.79 3.90 8.34
C VAL A 164 -26.77 3.65 9.85
N VAL A 165 -26.66 4.71 10.63
CA VAL A 165 -26.68 4.66 12.10
C VAL A 165 -28.01 5.22 12.60
N ASP A 166 -28.74 4.43 13.38
CA ASP A 166 -29.94 4.87 14.09
C ASP A 166 -29.59 5.09 15.58
N ASP A 167 -29.54 6.36 15.99
CA ASP A 167 -29.36 6.75 17.39
C ASP A 167 -30.71 7.20 17.97
N ASN A 168 -31.42 6.25 18.58
CA ASN A 168 -32.70 6.46 19.26
C ASN A 168 -33.75 7.19 18.39
N GLY A 169 -33.83 6.82 17.10
CA GLY A 169 -34.75 7.41 16.13
C GLY A 169 -34.16 8.55 15.29
N THR A 170 -32.92 8.98 15.58
CA THR A 170 -32.19 9.92 14.72
C THR A 170 -31.31 9.14 13.76
N ILE A 171 -31.62 9.23 12.47
CA ILE A 171 -30.90 8.51 11.41
C ILE A 171 -29.74 9.36 10.88
N TYR A 172 -28.55 8.78 10.87
CA TYR A 172 -27.35 9.34 10.27
C TYR A 172 -26.89 8.48 9.09
N ASP A 173 -26.80 9.10 7.92
CA ASP A 173 -26.05 8.55 6.79
C ASP A 173 -24.56 8.73 7.10
N THR A 174 -23.81 7.64 7.21
CA THR A 174 -22.39 7.66 7.57
C THR A 174 -21.55 6.85 6.59
N GLU A 175 -20.24 7.13 6.56
CA GLU A 175 -19.26 6.34 5.84
C GLU A 175 -18.16 5.90 6.80
N MET A 176 -17.95 4.59 6.88
CA MET A 176 -16.91 3.97 7.70
C MET A 176 -15.71 3.65 6.85
N PHE A 177 -14.53 4.04 7.32
CA PHE A 177 -13.23 3.78 6.71
C PHE A 177 -12.45 2.81 7.60
N ALA A 178 -11.73 1.87 7.00
CA ALA A 178 -10.86 0.94 7.71
C ALA A 178 -9.68 0.49 6.86
N GLY A 179 -8.50 0.42 7.46
CA GLY A 179 -7.29 -0.11 6.83
C GLY A 179 -6.03 0.65 7.20
N HIS A 180 -4.99 0.50 6.39
CA HIS A 180 -3.70 1.16 6.59
C HIS A 180 -3.81 2.62 6.14
N MET A 181 -4.01 3.52 7.11
CA MET A 181 -4.25 4.95 6.84
C MET A 181 -3.12 5.85 7.32
N SER A 182 -2.26 5.34 8.20
CA SER A 182 -1.17 6.13 8.78
C SER A 182 0.07 5.28 9.01
N THR A 183 1.19 5.96 9.26
CA THR A 183 2.46 5.36 9.65
C THR A 183 2.95 6.10 10.88
N GLU A 184 3.42 5.35 11.86
CA GLU A 184 3.99 5.85 13.09
C GLU A 184 5.53 5.80 12.99
N LEU A 185 6.19 6.90 13.35
CA LEU A 185 7.63 6.91 13.60
C LEU A 185 7.85 6.55 15.06
N LEU A 186 8.58 5.47 15.33
CA LEU A 186 8.87 5.05 16.70
C LEU A 186 9.84 6.03 17.39
N GLU A 187 9.94 5.92 18.72
CA GLU A 187 10.76 6.80 19.56
C GLU A 187 12.25 6.82 19.17
N ASP A 188 12.74 5.78 18.48
CA ASP A 188 14.11 5.71 17.96
C ASP A 188 14.39 6.67 16.78
N GLY A 189 13.35 7.30 16.23
CA GLY A 189 13.41 8.26 15.12
C GLY A 189 13.82 7.66 13.78
N LYS A 190 13.88 6.33 13.65
CA LYS A 190 14.39 5.62 12.46
C LYS A 190 13.52 4.46 12.01
N THR A 191 12.64 3.97 12.88
CA THR A 191 11.76 2.85 12.59
C THR A 191 10.37 3.35 12.25
N LEU A 192 9.89 2.97 11.07
CA LEU A 192 8.52 3.20 10.64
C LEU A 192 7.67 1.97 10.94
N LYS A 193 6.50 2.19 11.54
CA LYS A 193 5.51 1.15 11.82
C LYS A 193 4.20 1.48 11.09
N PRO A 194 3.70 0.60 10.19
CA PRO A 194 2.41 0.81 9.56
C PRO A 194 1.30 0.71 10.61
N ARG A 195 0.29 1.58 10.51
CA ARG A 195 -0.83 1.62 11.43
C ARG A 195 -2.15 1.40 10.69
N ALA A 196 -2.86 0.36 11.12
CA ALA A 196 -4.24 0.12 10.72
C ALA A 196 -5.15 0.88 11.68
N ASP A 197 -6.04 1.71 11.14
CA ASP A 197 -7.01 2.49 11.88
C ASP A 197 -8.41 2.30 11.29
N TRP A 198 -9.41 2.88 11.95
CA TRP A 198 -10.76 3.03 11.43
C TRP A 198 -11.30 4.42 11.78
N ALA A 199 -12.22 4.92 10.98
CA ALA A 199 -12.90 6.19 11.22
C ALA A 199 -14.34 6.13 10.70
N LEU A 200 -15.25 6.85 11.35
CA LEU A 200 -16.64 6.98 10.92
C LEU A 200 -16.95 8.46 10.73
N PHE A 201 -17.44 8.83 9.55
CA PHE A 201 -17.82 10.20 9.24
C PHE A 201 -19.30 10.27 8.90
N VAL A 202 -19.98 11.31 9.35
CA VAL A 202 -21.32 11.63 8.85
C VAL A 202 -21.18 12.09 7.40
N ALA A 203 -21.89 11.42 6.49
CA ALA A 203 -21.87 11.72 5.08
C ALA A 203 -22.48 13.11 4.87
N LYS A 204 -21.67 14.06 4.40
CA LYS A 204 -22.18 15.38 4.00
C LYS A 204 -22.84 15.22 2.64
N LYS A 205 -24.15 15.44 2.55
CA LYS A 205 -24.83 15.61 1.25
C LYS A 205 -24.23 16.86 0.58
N ILE A 206 -23.49 16.65 -0.51
CA ILE A 206 -22.96 17.71 -1.39
C ILE A 206 -24.10 18.19 -2.29
#